data_AF-A0A009Q6T4-F1
#
_entry.id   AF-A0A009Q6T4-F1
#
_cell.length_a   1.000
_cell.length_b   1.000
_cell.length_c   1.000
_cell.angle_alpha   90.00
_cell.angle_beta   90.00
_cell.angle_gamma   90.00
#
_symmetry.space_group_name_H-M   'P 1'
#
loop_
_entity.id
_entity.type
_entity.pdbx_description
1 polymer ?
#
loop_
_entity_poly.entity_id
_entity_poly.type
_entity_poly.pdbx_seq_one_letter_code
_entity_poly.pdbx_strand_id
1 'polypeptide(L)'
;FSGSAALPSTLDLYVNQQKIYSGLVPSGPFDIKQLPFISGNEVTLVTTDATGQQSITKKPYYFSSKILAKGINEFSVDVGVPRYNYGLYSNDYDDATFASGAIRYGYSNSLTLSGGAEASTDGLSNLGTGFAKNVLGIGVINADIAASQYKDENGYSALVGLEGRISKNISFNTSYRKVFDNYFDLARV
;
A
#
# COMPACT_ATOMS: atom_id res chain seq x y z
N PHE A 1 9.90 9.73 -14.43
CA PHE A 1 11.13 10.30 -13.84
C PHE A 1 12.02 10.72 -14.99
N SER A 2 12.37 12.01 -15.09
CA SER A 2 13.19 12.53 -16.19
C SER A 2 14.67 12.66 -15.82
N GLY A 3 15.54 12.37 -16.79
CA GLY A 3 16.99 12.47 -16.75
C GLY A 3 17.60 12.64 -18.14
N SER A 4 18.92 12.73 -18.23
CA SER A 4 19.65 12.79 -19.51
C SER A 4 20.96 12.01 -19.41
N ALA A 5 21.34 11.30 -20.46
CA ALA A 5 22.62 10.59 -20.58
C ALA A 5 23.45 11.16 -21.73
N ALA A 6 24.75 11.38 -21.53
CA ALA A 6 25.63 11.92 -22.56
C ALA A 6 25.99 10.87 -23.64
N LEU A 7 26.02 9.60 -23.26
CA LEU A 7 26.31 8.44 -24.11
C LEU A 7 25.26 7.34 -23.88
N PRO A 8 25.08 6.37 -24.79
CA PRO A 8 24.32 5.16 -24.52
C PRO A 8 24.81 4.53 -23.21
N SER A 9 23.88 4.30 -22.29
CA SER A 9 24.21 3.95 -20.92
C SER A 9 23.24 2.93 -20.35
N THR A 10 23.70 2.18 -19.36
CA THR A 10 22.83 1.37 -18.51
C THR A 10 22.36 2.21 -17.34
N LEU A 11 21.06 2.25 -17.13
CA LEU A 11 20.45 2.88 -15.97
C LEU A 11 20.08 1.81 -14.95
N ASP A 12 20.68 1.90 -13.77
CA ASP A 12 20.28 1.17 -12.58
C ASP A 12 19.51 2.08 -11.61
N LEU A 13 18.38 1.59 -11.11
CA LEU A 13 17.58 2.28 -10.10
C LEU A 13 17.68 1.57 -8.76
N TYR A 14 17.98 2.33 -7.71
CA TYR A 14 18.03 1.84 -6.35
C TYR A 14 17.01 2.56 -5.46
N VAL A 15 16.33 1.81 -4.60
CA VAL A 15 15.51 2.33 -3.50
C VAL A 15 16.03 1.73 -2.20
N ASN A 16 16.36 2.58 -1.22
CA ASN A 16 16.94 2.16 0.06
C ASN A 16 18.13 1.18 -0.10
N GLN A 17 18.99 1.41 -1.10
CA GLN A 17 20.17 0.60 -1.47
C GLN A 17 19.88 -0.74 -2.17
N GLN A 18 18.62 -1.10 -2.41
CA GLN A 18 18.26 -2.28 -3.20
C GLN A 18 18.04 -1.89 -4.67
N LYS A 19 18.66 -2.62 -5.61
CA LYS A 19 18.42 -2.43 -7.05
C LYS A 19 17.03 -2.96 -7.40
N ILE A 20 16.17 -2.10 -7.94
CA ILE A 20 14.76 -2.41 -8.23
C ILE A 20 14.44 -2.40 -9.74
N TYR A 21 15.32 -1.80 -10.55
CA TYR A 21 15.19 -1.75 -11.99
C TYR A 21 16.57 -1.61 -12.64
N SER A 22 16.74 -2.19 -13.82
CA SER A 22 17.91 -2.00 -14.69
C SER A 22 17.45 -2.00 -16.15
N GLY A 23 17.95 -1.08 -16.96
CA GLY A 23 17.60 -0.97 -18.38
C GLY A 23 18.55 -0.09 -19.18
N LEU A 24 18.56 -0.26 -20.50
CA LEU A 24 19.36 0.57 -21.40
C LEU A 24 18.64 1.89 -21.70
N VAL A 25 19.38 3.01 -21.64
CA VAL A 25 18.90 4.33 -22.04
C VAL A 25 19.73 4.88 -23.21
N PRO A 26 19.08 5.47 -24.24
CA PRO A 26 19.80 6.10 -25.34
C PRO A 26 20.47 7.40 -24.89
N SER A 27 21.39 7.91 -25.69
CA SER A 27 21.96 9.24 -25.49
C SER A 27 20.88 10.33 -25.63
N GLY A 28 20.90 11.31 -24.74
CA GLY A 28 19.95 12.42 -24.68
C GLY A 28 18.95 12.32 -23.52
N PRO A 29 17.92 13.19 -23.52
CA PRO A 29 16.86 13.17 -22.50
C PRO A 29 16.05 11.88 -22.56
N PHE A 30 15.72 11.34 -21.39
CA PHE A 30 14.85 10.17 -21.25
C PHE A 30 13.84 10.37 -20.13
N ASP A 31 12.69 9.69 -20.23
CA ASP A 31 11.67 9.67 -19.19
C ASP A 31 11.23 8.24 -18.90
N ILE A 32 11.25 7.88 -17.62
CA ILE A 32 10.89 6.56 -17.13
C ILE A 32 9.46 6.63 -16.60
N LYS A 33 8.54 5.99 -17.30
CA LYS A 33 7.09 6.03 -17.00
C LYS A 33 6.59 4.83 -16.20
N GLN A 34 7.37 3.75 -16.10
CA GLN A 34 7.02 2.53 -15.38
C GLN A 34 8.10 2.21 -14.35
N LEU A 35 7.93 2.76 -13.15
CA LEU A 35 8.67 2.27 -11.98
C LEU A 35 7.71 1.44 -11.14
N PRO A 36 8.15 0.30 -10.58
CA PRO A 36 7.35 -0.43 -9.62
C PRO A 36 7.04 0.46 -8.41
N PHE A 37 5.82 0.37 -7.89
CA PHE A 37 5.37 1.11 -6.72
C PHE A 37 6.07 0.58 -5.47
N ILE A 38 7.13 1.25 -5.02
CA ILE A 38 7.93 0.82 -3.87
C ILE A 38 7.91 1.92 -2.82
N SER A 39 7.58 1.61 -1.57
CA SER A 39 7.73 2.55 -0.46
C SER A 39 9.22 2.75 -0.13
N GLY A 40 9.71 3.98 -0.13
CA GLY A 40 11.12 4.28 0.18
C GLY A 40 11.36 5.75 0.48
N ASN A 41 12.55 6.09 0.99
CA ASN A 41 12.91 7.45 1.42
C ASN A 41 13.72 8.22 0.37
N GLU A 42 14.50 7.51 -0.45
CA GLU A 42 15.39 8.07 -1.47
C GLU A 42 15.46 7.11 -2.66
N VAL A 43 15.33 7.66 -3.87
CA VAL A 43 15.59 6.94 -5.12
C VAL A 43 16.95 7.41 -5.64
N THR A 44 17.86 6.47 -5.87
CA THR A 44 19.18 6.71 -6.47
C THR A 44 19.19 6.16 -7.88
N LEU A 45 19.38 7.03 -8.87
CA LEU A 45 19.61 6.66 -10.26
C LEU A 45 21.11 6.59 -10.47
N VAL A 46 21.60 5.46 -10.99
CA VAL A 46 22.99 5.29 -11.39
C VAL A 46 23.01 5.00 -12.89
N THR A 47 23.57 5.92 -13.66
CA THR A 47 23.77 5.75 -15.10
C THR A 47 25.22 5.36 -15.35
N THR A 48 25.47 4.21 -15.96
CA THR A 48 26.81 3.73 -16.32
C THR A 48 26.98 3.80 -17.83
N ASP A 49 27.94 4.60 -18.31
CA ASP A 49 28.21 4.71 -19.74
C ASP A 49 29.05 3.55 -20.29
N ALA A 50 29.21 3.50 -21.61
CA ALA A 50 29.99 2.47 -22.30
C ALA A 50 31.50 2.48 -21.94
N THR A 51 32.01 3.56 -21.33
CA THR A 51 33.40 3.65 -20.84
C THR A 51 33.54 3.23 -19.38
N GLY A 52 32.42 2.87 -18.73
CA GLY A 52 32.37 2.48 -17.32
C GLY A 52 32.22 3.65 -16.35
N GLN A 53 32.03 4.89 -16.83
CA GLN A 53 31.80 6.04 -15.94
C GLN A 53 30.38 6.00 -15.38
N GLN A 54 30.27 6.23 -14.07
CA GLN A 54 29.00 6.26 -13.36
C GLN A 54 28.59 7.68 -13.00
N SER A 55 27.35 8.06 -13.34
CA SER A 55 26.71 9.28 -12.89
C SER A 55 25.57 8.96 -11.92
N ILE A 56 25.63 9.52 -10.72
CA ILE A 56 24.69 9.23 -9.63
C ILE A 56 23.78 10.44 -9.41
N THR A 57 22.47 10.25 -9.58
CA THR A 57 21.44 11.27 -9.29
C THR A 57 20.52 10.77 -8.18
N LYS A 58 20.47 11.50 -7.06
CA LYS A 58 19.58 11.20 -5.94
C LYS A 58 18.37 12.12 -5.97
N LYS A 59 17.16 11.53 -5.95
CA LYS A 59 15.91 12.29 -5.83
C LYS A 59 15.14 11.85 -4.59
N PRO A 60 14.60 12.80 -3.80
CA PRO A 60 13.68 12.45 -2.74
C PRO A 60 12.45 11.78 -3.37
N TYR A 61 12.09 10.61 -2.88
CA TYR A 61 10.92 9.87 -3.29
C TYR A 61 10.15 9.51 -2.04
N TYR A 62 8.86 9.81 -2.03
CA TYR A 62 7.94 9.43 -0.97
C TYR A 62 6.67 8.95 -1.65
N PHE A 63 6.41 7.66 -1.53
CA PHE A 63 5.21 7.02 -2.05
C PHE A 63 4.44 6.47 -0.86
N SER A 64 3.25 7.01 -0.60
CA SER A 64 2.28 6.41 0.30
C SER A 64 1.33 5.56 -0.54
N SER A 65 1.25 4.26 -0.26
CA SER A 65 0.30 3.35 -0.90
C SER A 65 -1.16 3.67 -0.53
N LYS A 66 -1.40 4.61 0.41
CA LYS A 66 -2.72 4.97 0.90
C LYS A 66 -3.50 5.91 -0.02
N ILE A 67 -2.82 6.64 -0.92
CA ILE A 67 -3.47 7.58 -1.85
C ILE A 67 -3.48 7.02 -3.27
N LEU A 68 -4.67 6.89 -3.84
CA LEU A 68 -4.91 6.61 -5.26
C LEU A 68 -4.96 7.91 -6.07
N ALA A 69 -4.50 7.84 -7.32
CA ALA A 69 -4.66 8.95 -8.26
C ALA A 69 -6.14 9.20 -8.58
N LYS A 70 -6.48 10.43 -8.96
CA LYS A 70 -7.87 10.81 -9.27
C LYS A 70 -8.48 9.87 -10.33
N GLY A 71 -9.65 9.33 -10.03
CA GLY A 71 -10.41 8.46 -10.93
C GLY A 71 -9.97 6.99 -10.93
N ILE A 72 -8.90 6.64 -10.21
CA ILE A 72 -8.47 5.25 -10.06
C ILE A 72 -9.36 4.55 -9.04
N ASN A 73 -9.79 3.35 -9.40
CA ASN A 73 -10.50 2.41 -8.54
C ASN A 73 -9.63 1.19 -8.33
N GLU A 74 -9.49 0.78 -7.08
CA GLU A 74 -8.82 -0.46 -6.67
C GLU A 74 -9.84 -1.27 -5.89
N PHE A 75 -9.99 -2.55 -6.20
CA PHE A 75 -10.91 -3.43 -5.48
C PHE A 75 -10.35 -4.85 -5.37
N SER A 76 -10.78 -5.56 -4.34
CA SER A 76 -10.54 -6.99 -4.17
C SER A 76 -11.84 -7.67 -3.74
N VAL A 77 -11.99 -8.92 -4.14
CA VAL A 77 -13.09 -9.79 -3.73
C VAL A 77 -12.49 -11.17 -3.52
N ASP A 78 -12.69 -11.72 -2.33
CA ASP A 78 -12.11 -12.98 -1.91
C ASP A 78 -13.23 -13.86 -1.32
N VAL A 79 -13.26 -15.13 -1.71
CA VAL A 79 -14.22 -16.12 -1.19
C VAL A 79 -13.48 -17.44 -1.02
N GLY A 80 -13.63 -18.08 0.14
CA GLY A 80 -12.97 -19.35 0.41
C GLY A 80 -13.20 -19.86 1.81
N VAL A 81 -12.52 -20.96 2.14
CA VAL A 81 -12.58 -21.60 3.44
C VAL A 81 -11.20 -21.47 4.10
N PRO A 82 -11.10 -20.95 5.33
CA PRO A 82 -9.83 -20.87 6.05
C PRO A 82 -9.17 -22.24 6.17
N ARG A 83 -7.86 -22.29 5.90
CA ARG A 83 -7.05 -23.49 6.11
C ARG A 83 -6.20 -23.31 7.36
N TYR A 84 -6.31 -24.23 8.29
CA TYR A 84 -5.51 -24.25 9.50
C TYR A 84 -4.29 -25.15 9.36
N ASN A 85 -3.32 -24.95 10.27
CA ASN A 85 -2.16 -25.83 10.44
C ASN A 85 -1.42 -26.17 9.13
N TYR A 86 -1.29 -25.19 8.24
CA TYR A 86 -0.66 -25.37 6.94
C TYR A 86 0.77 -25.90 7.10
N GLY A 87 1.06 -27.02 6.44
CA GLY A 87 2.37 -27.69 6.52
C GLY A 87 2.53 -28.66 7.69
N LEU A 88 1.58 -28.73 8.63
CA LEU A 88 1.55 -29.72 9.70
C LEU A 88 0.50 -30.81 9.44
N TYR A 89 -0.72 -30.40 9.08
CA TYR A 89 -1.82 -31.32 8.77
C TYR A 89 -2.31 -31.17 7.32
N SER A 90 -2.71 -32.29 6.73
CA SER A 90 -3.33 -32.31 5.41
C SER A 90 -4.82 -32.03 5.54
N ASN A 91 -5.33 -31.11 4.71
CA ASN A 91 -6.76 -30.80 4.56
C ASN A 91 -7.48 -30.38 5.85
N ASP A 92 -6.77 -29.67 6.72
CA ASP A 92 -7.36 -29.05 7.91
C ASP A 92 -7.95 -27.68 7.54
N TYR A 93 -9.27 -27.63 7.39
CA TYR A 93 -10.04 -26.46 6.97
C TYR A 93 -11.17 -26.20 7.96
N ASP A 94 -11.59 -24.94 8.06
CA ASP A 94 -12.82 -24.56 8.76
C ASP A 94 -14.05 -25.17 8.07
N ASP A 95 -15.15 -25.31 8.81
CA ASP A 95 -16.46 -25.66 8.27
C ASP A 95 -17.18 -24.44 7.68
N ALA A 96 -16.78 -23.23 8.08
CA ALA A 96 -17.35 -21.98 7.60
C ALA A 96 -16.71 -21.49 6.29
N THR A 97 -17.54 -21.02 5.37
CA THR A 97 -17.09 -20.29 4.17
C THR A 97 -17.05 -18.80 4.46
N PHE A 98 -15.93 -18.16 4.15
CA PHE A 98 -15.67 -16.75 4.35
C PHE A 98 -15.73 -16.01 3.01
N ALA A 99 -16.16 -14.76 3.07
CA ALA A 99 -16.12 -13.83 1.96
C ALA A 99 -15.64 -12.46 2.46
N SER A 100 -14.83 -11.77 1.66
CA SER A 100 -14.47 -10.39 1.90
C SER A 100 -14.45 -9.60 0.59
N GLY A 101 -14.66 -8.31 0.73
CA GLY A 101 -14.55 -7.36 -0.36
C GLY A 101 -14.00 -6.04 0.15
N ALA A 102 -13.09 -5.45 -0.61
CA ALA A 102 -12.56 -4.13 -0.33
C ALA A 102 -12.61 -3.28 -1.60
N ILE A 103 -12.89 -1.99 -1.45
CA ILE A 103 -12.88 -1.02 -2.53
C ILE A 103 -12.23 0.28 -2.06
N ARG A 104 -11.43 0.88 -2.94
CA ARG A 104 -10.80 2.17 -2.76
C ARG A 104 -10.98 3.01 -4.00
N TYR A 105 -11.33 4.27 -3.81
CA TYR A 105 -11.56 5.21 -4.91
C TYR A 105 -10.76 6.50 -4.71
N GLY A 106 -9.92 6.83 -5.68
CA GLY A 106 -9.22 8.10 -5.75
C GLY A 106 -10.16 9.24 -6.12
N TYR A 107 -10.84 9.81 -5.14
CA TYR A 107 -11.73 10.95 -5.33
C TYR A 107 -10.99 12.19 -5.88
N SER A 108 -9.76 12.42 -5.42
CA SER A 108 -8.84 13.42 -5.95
C SER A 108 -7.39 12.96 -5.84
N ASN A 109 -6.44 13.70 -6.41
CA ASN A 109 -5.00 13.40 -6.25
C ASN A 109 -4.50 13.54 -4.80
N SER A 110 -5.34 13.99 -3.86
CA SER A 110 -5.02 14.11 -2.45
C SER A 110 -6.01 13.39 -1.54
N LEU A 111 -7.10 12.80 -2.05
CA LEU A 111 -8.12 12.14 -1.23
C LEU A 111 -8.53 10.81 -1.86
N THR A 112 -8.44 9.76 -1.06
CA THR A 112 -8.92 8.41 -1.38
C THR A 112 -9.97 8.02 -0.36
N LEU A 113 -11.09 7.48 -0.83
CA LEU A 113 -12.14 6.90 0.00
C LEU A 113 -11.98 5.39 -0.01
N SER A 114 -12.25 4.74 1.11
CA SER A 114 -12.20 3.28 1.27
C SER A 114 -13.52 2.75 1.82
N GLY A 115 -13.84 1.52 1.42
CA GLY A 115 -14.94 0.73 1.95
C GLY A 115 -14.57 -0.74 1.93
N GLY A 116 -15.14 -1.52 2.83
CA GLY A 116 -14.92 -2.96 2.85
C GLY A 116 -16.02 -3.67 3.63
N ALA A 117 -16.22 -4.93 3.30
CA ALA A 117 -17.16 -5.81 3.96
C ALA A 117 -16.55 -7.20 4.13
N GLU A 118 -16.89 -7.86 5.22
CA GLU A 118 -16.52 -9.25 5.49
C GLU A 118 -17.75 -10.01 5.96
N ALA A 119 -17.87 -11.27 5.57
CA ALA A 119 -18.96 -12.13 5.99
C ALA A 119 -18.51 -13.59 6.08
N SER A 120 -19.22 -14.38 6.89
CA SER A 120 -19.00 -15.81 7.01
C SER A 120 -20.32 -16.57 7.14
N THR A 121 -20.35 -17.84 6.74
CA THR A 121 -21.56 -18.68 6.81
C THR A 121 -21.99 -19.02 8.23
N ASP A 122 -21.11 -18.89 9.21
CA ASP A 122 -21.39 -19.10 10.64
C ASP A 122 -21.84 -17.81 11.36
N GLY A 123 -22.04 -16.71 10.62
CA GLY A 123 -22.82 -15.56 11.06
C GLY A 123 -22.06 -14.26 11.23
N LEU A 124 -20.84 -14.11 10.70
CA LEU A 124 -20.16 -12.82 10.70
C LEU A 124 -20.77 -11.91 9.64
N SER A 125 -20.97 -10.66 10.02
CA SER A 125 -21.17 -9.54 9.11
C SER A 125 -20.38 -8.34 9.64
N ASN A 126 -19.40 -7.89 8.87
CA ASN A 126 -18.56 -6.74 9.18
C ASN A 126 -18.59 -5.75 8.02
N LEU A 127 -18.72 -4.46 8.32
CA LEU A 127 -18.72 -3.39 7.34
C LEU A 127 -17.85 -2.24 7.83
N GLY A 128 -16.99 -1.75 6.96
CA GLY A 128 -16.09 -0.64 7.25
C GLY A 128 -16.00 0.38 6.14
N THR A 129 -15.65 1.60 6.52
CA THR A 129 -15.37 2.70 5.60
C THR A 129 -14.30 3.61 6.17
N GLY A 130 -13.62 4.33 5.29
CA GLY A 130 -12.56 5.23 5.70
C GLY A 130 -12.12 6.16 4.59
N PHE A 131 -11.06 6.90 4.89
CA PHE A 131 -10.40 7.74 3.92
C PHE A 131 -8.92 7.88 4.22
N ALA A 132 -8.16 8.22 3.20
CA ALA A 132 -6.78 8.70 3.31
C ALA A 132 -6.66 10.04 2.58
N LYS A 133 -6.01 11.01 3.21
CA LYS A 133 -5.79 12.35 2.65
C LYS A 133 -4.33 12.75 2.72
N ASN A 134 -3.76 13.15 1.59
CA ASN A 134 -2.45 13.77 1.53
C ASN A 134 -2.51 15.17 2.17
N VAL A 135 -1.56 15.45 3.06
CA VAL A 135 -1.44 16.73 3.77
C VAL A 135 -0.13 17.38 3.35
N LEU A 136 -0.25 18.51 2.65
CA LEU A 136 0.86 19.41 2.29
C LEU A 136 2.04 18.74 1.54
N GLY A 137 1.83 17.58 0.90
CA GLY A 137 2.89 16.82 0.23
C GLY A 137 3.95 16.21 1.16
N ILE A 138 3.81 16.38 2.48
CA ILE A 138 4.75 15.90 3.50
C ILE A 138 4.25 14.65 4.21
N GLY A 139 2.97 14.29 4.06
CA GLY A 139 2.41 13.11 4.71
C GLY A 139 0.98 12.80 4.31
N VAL A 140 0.42 11.78 4.94
CA VAL A 140 -0.93 11.28 4.75
C VAL A 140 -1.56 11.06 6.12
N ILE A 141 -2.77 11.57 6.29
CA ILE A 141 -3.67 11.18 7.39
C ILE A 141 -4.65 10.15 6.86
N ASN A 142 -5.01 9.17 7.68
CA ASN A 142 -6.11 8.27 7.38
C ASN A 142 -6.99 8.04 8.60
N ALA A 143 -8.25 7.75 8.37
CA ALA A 143 -9.18 7.35 9.40
C ALA A 143 -10.14 6.31 8.84
N ASP A 144 -10.44 5.30 9.65
CA ASP A 144 -11.25 4.16 9.27
C ASP A 144 -12.18 3.82 10.44
N ILE A 145 -13.42 3.47 10.14
CA ILE A 145 -14.40 2.96 11.10
C ILE A 145 -15.00 1.68 10.57
N ALA A 146 -15.29 0.73 11.45
CA ALA A 146 -15.93 -0.52 11.12
C ALA A 146 -16.91 -0.94 12.22
N ALA A 147 -17.94 -1.67 11.82
CA ALA A 147 -18.96 -2.23 12.69
C ALA A 147 -19.17 -3.70 12.32
N SER A 148 -19.20 -4.55 13.33
CA SER A 148 -19.34 -6.00 13.14
C SER A 148 -20.45 -6.55 14.01
N GLN A 149 -21.14 -7.55 13.47
CA GLN A 149 -22.02 -8.45 14.20
C GLN A 149 -21.54 -9.88 13.98
N TYR A 150 -21.45 -10.65 15.06
CA TYR A 150 -21.18 -12.08 15.01
C TYR A 150 -22.01 -12.79 16.08
N LYS A 151 -22.90 -13.69 15.64
CA LYS A 151 -23.88 -14.35 16.51
C LYS A 151 -24.71 -13.28 17.27
N ASP A 152 -24.70 -13.31 18.60
CA ASP A 152 -25.42 -12.37 19.47
C ASP A 152 -24.57 -11.18 19.93
N GLU A 153 -23.34 -11.06 19.40
CA GLU A 153 -22.39 -10.02 19.80
C GLU A 153 -22.17 -8.97 18.71
N ASN A 154 -22.01 -7.73 19.13
CA ASN A 154 -21.74 -6.59 18.25
C ASN A 154 -20.54 -5.80 18.77
N GLY A 155 -19.87 -5.08 17.87
CA GLY A 155 -18.85 -4.12 18.25
C GLY A 155 -18.37 -3.25 17.11
N TYR A 156 -17.49 -2.32 17.46
CA TYR A 156 -17.01 -1.30 16.54
C TYR A 156 -15.50 -1.13 16.64
N SER A 157 -14.86 -0.80 15.53
CA SER A 157 -13.45 -0.43 15.49
C SER A 157 -13.31 0.96 14.89
N ALA A 158 -12.44 1.77 15.48
CA ALA A 158 -12.01 3.04 14.91
C ALA A 158 -10.49 3.07 14.83
N LEU A 159 -9.95 3.52 13.71
CA LEU A 159 -8.53 3.74 13.50
C LEU A 159 -8.30 5.16 13.02
N VAL A 160 -7.24 5.79 13.54
CA VAL A 160 -6.66 7.00 12.99
C VAL A 160 -5.18 6.78 12.77
N GLY A 161 -4.67 7.26 11.64
CA GLY A 161 -3.29 7.09 11.22
C GLY A 161 -2.73 8.37 10.67
N LEU A 162 -1.43 8.54 10.87
CA LEU A 162 -0.65 9.63 10.33
C LEU A 162 0.72 9.09 9.94
N GLU A 163 1.09 9.31 8.69
CA GLU A 163 2.41 8.97 8.17
C GLU A 163 2.97 10.11 7.37
N GLY A 164 4.28 10.18 7.25
CA GLY A 164 4.90 11.24 6.50
C GLY A 164 6.40 11.28 6.61
N ARG A 165 6.94 12.33 6.02
CA ARG A 165 8.34 12.65 6.03
C ARG A 165 8.53 14.14 6.27
N ILE A 166 9.12 14.47 7.41
CA ILE A 166 9.41 15.86 7.82
C ILE A 166 10.70 16.35 7.13
N SER A 167 11.71 15.49 7.02
CA SER A 167 13.03 15.79 6.44
C SER A 167 13.58 14.60 5.67
N LYS A 168 14.64 14.78 4.88
CA LYS A 168 15.30 13.69 4.12
C LYS A 168 15.63 12.46 4.97
N ASN A 169 15.93 12.67 6.24
CA ASN A 169 16.36 11.65 7.20
C ASN A 169 15.31 11.31 8.26
N ILE A 170 14.15 11.97 8.27
CA ILE A 170 13.12 11.81 9.31
C ILE A 170 11.78 11.49 8.65
N SER A 171 11.40 10.23 8.74
CA SER A 171 10.07 9.72 8.44
C SER A 171 9.35 9.29 9.71
N PHE A 172 8.03 9.30 9.69
CA PHE A 172 7.20 8.88 10.81
C PHE A 172 5.99 8.12 10.29
N ASN A 173 5.53 7.15 11.08
CA ASN A 173 4.30 6.43 10.88
C ASN A 173 3.73 6.14 12.27
N THR A 174 2.56 6.69 12.54
CA THR A 174 1.85 6.48 13.80
C THR A 174 0.41 6.11 13.49
N SER A 175 -0.13 5.16 14.25
CA SER A 175 -1.53 4.79 14.17
C SER A 175 -2.07 4.47 15.54
N TYR A 176 -3.35 4.74 15.74
CA TYR A 176 -4.09 4.42 16.94
C TYR A 176 -5.39 3.75 16.53
N ARG A 177 -5.58 2.52 17.01
CA ARG A 177 -6.83 1.77 16.84
C ARG A 177 -7.48 1.59 18.20
N LYS A 178 -8.79 1.83 18.25
CA LYS A 178 -9.62 1.53 19.41
C LYS A 178 -10.74 0.58 18.99
N VAL A 179 -10.92 -0.47 19.76
CA VAL A 179 -12.04 -1.40 19.65
C VAL A 179 -13.01 -1.10 20.79
N PHE A 180 -14.29 -1.06 20.46
CA PHE A 180 -15.40 -0.88 21.37
C PHE A 180 -16.23 -2.16 21.36
N ASP A 181 -16.67 -2.58 22.53
CA ASP A 181 -17.44 -3.81 22.74
C ASP A 181 -16.75 -5.03 22.11
N ASN A 182 -17.51 -5.96 21.54
CA ASN A 182 -16.99 -7.18 20.94
C ASN A 182 -16.95 -7.07 19.41
N TYR A 183 -15.95 -6.34 18.91
CA TYR A 183 -15.71 -6.24 17.47
C TYR A 183 -15.07 -7.53 16.91
N PHE A 184 -15.59 -8.05 15.81
CA PHE A 184 -15.11 -9.24 15.11
C PHE A 184 -14.70 -8.91 13.67
N ASP A 185 -13.62 -9.52 13.23
CA ASP A 185 -13.20 -9.62 11.84
C ASP A 185 -12.96 -11.10 11.50
N LEU A 186 -12.64 -11.40 10.24
CA LEU A 186 -12.41 -12.79 9.80
C LEU A 186 -11.26 -13.49 10.55
N ALA A 187 -10.39 -12.76 11.26
CA ALA A 187 -9.31 -13.35 12.04
C ALA A 187 -9.70 -13.63 13.50
N ARG A 188 -10.86 -13.15 13.96
CA ARG A 188 -11.33 -13.25 15.35
C ARG A 188 -12.62 -14.06 15.53
N VAL A 189 -13.18 -14.61 14.44
CA VAL A 189 -14.34 -15.51 14.51
C VAL A 189 -13.97 -16.92 14.96
#